data_AF-A0A8H7J5Z7-F1
#
_entry.id   AF-A0A8H7J5Z7-F1
#
_cell.length_a   1.000
_cell.length_b   1.000
_cell.length_c   1.000
_cell.angle_alpha   90.00
_cell.angle_beta   90.00
_cell.angle_gamma   90.00
#
_symmetry.space_group_name_H-M   'P 1'
#
loop_
_entity.id
_entity.type
_entity.pdbx_description
1 polymer ?
#
loop_
_entity_poly.entity_id
_entity_poly.type
_entity_poly.pdbx_seq_one_letter_code
_entity_poly.pdbx_strand_id
1 'polypeptide(L)'
;MAVSFLENIHSLPADGPSNHAHVIDISTYDPQDFSSTPLSWNLKLWDAVATTLYNISPATLNDFLDTKRHEYKLVLTSKSNEGRIVVWRKDTEVLVGGFVDELDDGVYQWDHVVRCDINNDGGWTINYASYGLYTQRDWQTVWAGSFMDLRSGRGDVSDNATCRSEKAFLLAEKIMEDRPWPARLFSWTISEN
;
A
#
# COMPACT_ATOMS: atom_id res chain seq x y z
N MET A 1 15.86 -12.81 -6.63
CA MET A 1 15.69 -12.70 -8.11
C MET A 1 14.98 -11.39 -8.44
N ALA A 2 14.84 -11.01 -9.72
CA ALA A 2 14.08 -9.82 -10.11
C ALA A 2 12.59 -10.15 -10.25
N VAL A 3 11.72 -9.22 -9.85
CA VAL A 3 10.27 -9.30 -10.07
C VAL A 3 10.01 -9.22 -11.58
N SER A 4 9.11 -10.06 -12.11
CA SER A 4 8.62 -9.94 -13.50
C SER A 4 7.30 -9.18 -13.52
N PHE A 5 7.06 -8.41 -14.59
CA PHE A 5 5.87 -7.59 -14.75
C PHE A 5 5.04 -8.03 -15.97
N LEU A 6 3.73 -7.78 -15.93
CA LEU A 6 2.83 -8.05 -17.04
C LEU A 6 3.04 -7.02 -18.17
N GLU A 7 3.31 -7.50 -19.37
CA GLU A 7 3.60 -6.65 -20.54
C GLU A 7 2.35 -6.05 -21.21
N ASN A 8 1.16 -6.60 -20.94
CA ASN A 8 -0.08 -6.27 -21.65
C ASN A 8 -0.95 -5.21 -20.95
N ILE A 9 -0.41 -4.46 -19.99
CA ILE A 9 -1.13 -3.41 -19.27
C ILE A 9 -0.70 -2.03 -19.81
N HIS A 10 -1.42 -1.53 -20.82
CA HIS A 10 -1.03 -0.29 -21.51
C HIS A 10 -0.92 0.95 -20.61
N SER A 11 -1.72 1.03 -19.54
CA SER A 11 -1.67 2.15 -18.59
C SER A 11 -0.44 2.11 -17.68
N LEU A 12 0.17 0.94 -17.50
CA LEU A 12 1.31 0.68 -16.61
C LEU A 12 2.31 -0.24 -17.33
N PRO A 13 3.06 0.30 -18.31
CA PRO A 13 3.94 -0.52 -19.16
C PRO A 13 5.09 -1.13 -18.36
N ALA A 14 5.38 -2.41 -18.60
CA ALA A 14 6.40 -3.18 -17.87
C ALA A 14 7.84 -2.63 -17.99
N ASP A 15 8.12 -1.88 -19.05
CA ASP A 15 9.41 -1.22 -19.32
C ASP A 15 9.44 0.25 -18.86
N GLY A 16 8.45 0.66 -18.05
CA GLY A 16 8.37 1.97 -17.46
C GLY A 16 9.53 2.28 -16.49
N PRO A 17 9.72 3.56 -16.11
CA PRO A 17 10.71 3.95 -15.12
C PRO A 17 10.46 3.26 -13.77
N SER A 18 11.51 2.95 -13.01
CA SER A 18 11.41 2.16 -11.77
C SER A 18 10.59 2.80 -10.64
N ASN A 19 10.34 4.12 -10.72
CA ASN A 19 9.46 4.85 -9.83
C ASN A 19 8.00 4.88 -10.31
N HIS A 20 7.65 4.25 -11.43
CA HIS A 20 6.27 4.11 -11.87
C HIS A 20 5.70 2.80 -11.36
N ALA A 21 4.37 2.74 -11.24
CA ALA A 21 3.68 1.51 -10.89
C ALA A 21 3.70 0.50 -12.03
N HIS A 22 3.98 -0.76 -11.71
CA HIS A 22 3.90 -1.90 -12.61
C HIS A 22 3.01 -2.99 -12.01
N VAL A 23 2.39 -3.81 -12.87
CA VAL A 23 1.64 -4.97 -12.40
C VAL A 23 2.54 -6.19 -12.41
N ILE A 24 2.77 -6.78 -11.24
CA ILE A 24 3.62 -7.95 -11.04
C ILE A 24 2.93 -9.19 -11.63
N ASP A 25 3.69 -10.01 -12.36
CA ASP A 25 3.25 -11.33 -12.78
C ASP A 25 3.28 -12.31 -11.60
N ILE A 26 2.13 -12.46 -10.95
CA ILE A 26 1.94 -13.34 -9.79
C ILE A 26 2.25 -14.82 -10.07
N SER A 27 2.26 -15.26 -11.34
CA SER A 27 2.60 -16.65 -11.69
C SER A 27 4.08 -16.95 -11.55
N THR A 28 4.90 -15.89 -11.56
CA THR A 28 6.36 -15.95 -11.42
C THR A 28 6.86 -15.43 -10.07
N TYR A 29 5.97 -14.91 -9.24
CA TYR A 29 6.31 -14.33 -7.94
C TYR A 29 6.39 -15.39 -6.84
N ASP A 30 7.59 -15.61 -6.31
CA ASP A 30 7.83 -16.38 -5.09
C ASP A 30 8.25 -15.44 -3.94
N PRO A 31 7.50 -15.37 -2.84
CA PRO A 31 7.90 -14.60 -1.66
C PRO A 31 9.28 -15.00 -1.11
N GLN A 32 9.72 -16.25 -1.28
CA GLN A 32 11.01 -16.72 -0.75
C GLN A 32 12.22 -16.18 -1.53
N ASP A 33 12.01 -15.59 -2.71
CA ASP A 33 13.08 -15.08 -3.57
C ASP A 33 13.65 -13.72 -3.13
N PHE A 34 13.03 -13.09 -2.14
CA PHE A 34 13.44 -11.80 -1.58
C PHE A 34 14.23 -12.02 -0.30
N SER A 35 15.54 -11.78 -0.37
CA SER A 35 16.36 -11.68 0.83
C SER A 35 16.05 -10.37 1.53
N SER A 36 15.99 -10.37 2.86
CA SER A 36 15.82 -9.21 3.73
C SER A 36 16.95 -8.17 3.67
N THR A 37 17.83 -8.22 2.66
CA THR A 37 18.90 -7.25 2.48
C THR A 37 18.44 -6.05 1.63
N PRO A 38 18.61 -4.81 2.13
CA PRO A 38 18.15 -3.58 1.48
C PRO A 38 18.60 -3.35 0.05
N LEU A 39 19.74 -3.93 -0.32
CA LEU A 39 20.39 -3.74 -1.62
C LEU A 39 19.73 -4.55 -2.75
N SER A 40 18.68 -5.34 -2.45
CA SER A 40 18.01 -6.22 -3.41
C SER A 40 16.51 -5.92 -3.61
N TRP A 41 16.01 -4.79 -3.09
CA TRP A 41 14.59 -4.40 -3.15
C TRP A 41 14.11 -4.05 -4.56
N ASN A 42 13.84 -5.07 -5.36
CA ASN A 42 13.15 -4.94 -6.65
C ASN A 42 11.63 -4.81 -6.49
N LEU A 43 11.08 -5.19 -5.33
CA LEU A 43 9.67 -4.99 -5.02
C LEU A 43 9.43 -3.56 -4.53
N LYS A 44 8.54 -2.81 -5.19
CA LYS A 44 8.11 -1.48 -4.75
C LYS A 44 6.66 -1.49 -4.25
N LEU A 45 6.35 -0.56 -3.36
CA LEU A 45 5.01 -0.41 -2.80
C LEU A 45 3.97 -0.11 -3.88
N TRP A 46 4.28 0.77 -4.82
CA TRP A 46 3.37 1.09 -5.93
C TRP A 46 3.12 -0.10 -6.86
N ASP A 47 4.09 -1.00 -7.04
CA ASP A 47 3.89 -2.23 -7.80
C ASP A 47 2.95 -3.19 -7.05
N ALA A 48 3.14 -3.34 -5.73
CA ALA A 48 2.25 -4.15 -4.89
C ALA A 48 0.81 -3.61 -4.89
N VAL A 49 0.65 -2.29 -4.85
CA VAL A 49 -0.66 -1.61 -4.95
C VAL A 49 -1.30 -1.89 -6.31
N ALA A 50 -0.61 -1.61 -7.42
CA ALA A 50 -1.15 -1.83 -8.76
C ALA A 50 -1.52 -3.30 -8.99
N THR A 51 -0.66 -4.22 -8.53
CA THR A 51 -0.91 -5.66 -8.60
C THR A 51 -2.14 -6.07 -7.81
N THR A 52 -2.31 -5.54 -6.60
CA THR A 52 -3.48 -5.80 -5.76
C THR A 52 -4.76 -5.32 -6.44
N LEU A 53 -4.77 -4.07 -6.92
CA LEU A 53 -5.93 -3.49 -7.61
C LEU A 53 -6.31 -4.29 -8.86
N TYR A 54 -5.31 -4.65 -9.69
CA TYR A 54 -5.53 -5.43 -10.91
C TYR A 54 -6.12 -6.81 -10.62
N ASN A 55 -5.62 -7.50 -9.58
CA ASN A 55 -6.08 -8.83 -9.22
C ASN A 55 -7.46 -8.84 -8.54
N ILE A 56 -7.90 -7.72 -7.94
CA ILE A 56 -9.31 -7.56 -7.53
C ILE A 56 -10.18 -7.47 -8.80
N SER A 57 -9.84 -6.53 -9.69
CA SER A 57 -10.32 -6.51 -11.07
C SER A 57 -9.57 -5.43 -11.88
N PRO A 58 -9.43 -5.58 -13.21
CA PRO A 58 -8.88 -4.51 -14.05
C PRO A 58 -9.64 -3.17 -13.93
N ALA A 59 -10.94 -3.22 -13.66
CA ALA A 59 -11.75 -2.02 -13.41
C ALA A 59 -11.30 -1.28 -12.14
N THR A 60 -10.96 -2.00 -11.07
CA THR A 60 -10.48 -1.43 -9.80
C THR A 60 -9.17 -0.66 -9.99
N LEU A 61 -8.27 -1.17 -10.84
CA LEU A 61 -7.04 -0.47 -11.21
C LEU A 61 -7.33 0.79 -12.04
N ASN A 62 -8.18 0.68 -13.07
CA ASN A 62 -8.52 1.82 -13.92
C ASN A 62 -9.17 2.96 -13.13
N ASP A 63 -10.05 2.62 -12.20
CA ASP A 63 -10.71 3.54 -11.29
C ASP A 63 -9.75 4.29 -10.36
N PHE A 64 -8.68 3.62 -9.92
CA PHE A 64 -7.62 4.24 -9.14
C PHE A 64 -6.75 5.17 -10.00
N LEU A 65 -6.49 4.81 -11.25
CA LEU A 65 -5.66 5.59 -12.18
C LEU A 65 -6.40 6.77 -12.83
N ASP A 66 -7.75 6.80 -12.79
CA ASP A 66 -8.52 7.89 -13.39
C ASP A 66 -8.23 9.23 -12.71
N THR A 67 -7.62 10.15 -13.45
CA THR A 67 -7.25 11.50 -12.97
C THR A 67 -8.46 12.42 -12.80
N LYS A 68 -9.65 12.05 -13.30
CA LYS A 68 -10.89 12.80 -13.08
C LYS A 68 -11.52 12.51 -11.72
N ARG A 69 -11.12 11.42 -11.07
CA ARG A 69 -11.62 11.04 -9.75
C ARG A 69 -10.77 11.70 -8.67
N HIS A 70 -11.34 12.58 -7.86
CA HIS A 70 -10.57 13.28 -6.83
C HIS A 70 -10.25 12.40 -5.62
N GLU A 71 -11.09 11.41 -5.33
CA GLU A 71 -10.89 10.51 -4.19
C GLU A 71 -11.17 9.06 -4.57
N TYR A 72 -10.26 8.17 -4.16
CA TYR A 72 -10.43 6.73 -4.26
C TYR A 72 -9.97 6.09 -2.96
N LYS A 73 -10.86 5.36 -2.27
CA LYS A 73 -10.48 4.61 -1.07
C LYS A 73 -10.92 3.16 -1.17
N LEU A 74 -9.94 2.28 -1.11
CA LEU A 74 -10.11 0.84 -1.00
C LEU A 74 -9.69 0.38 0.40
N VAL A 75 -10.58 -0.34 1.08
CA VAL A 75 -10.25 -1.04 2.33
C VAL A 75 -10.42 -2.53 2.11
N LEU A 76 -9.34 -3.29 2.25
CA LEU A 76 -9.28 -4.74 2.23
C LEU A 76 -9.36 -5.26 3.66
N THR A 77 -10.26 -6.19 3.92
CA THR A 77 -10.47 -6.79 5.24
C THR A 77 -10.29 -8.30 5.14
N SER A 78 -9.34 -8.83 5.90
CA SER A 78 -9.14 -10.27 6.06
C SER A 78 -10.36 -10.92 6.70
N LYS A 79 -10.70 -12.13 6.24
CA LYS A 79 -11.76 -12.95 6.84
C LYS A 79 -11.23 -13.91 7.90
N SER A 80 -9.92 -14.10 7.99
CA SER A 80 -9.27 -15.05 8.90
C SER A 80 -8.64 -14.39 10.13
N ASN A 81 -8.36 -13.09 10.05
CA ASN A 81 -7.82 -12.30 11.15
C ASN A 81 -8.41 -10.87 11.10
N GLU A 82 -8.08 -10.06 12.09
CA GLU A 82 -8.58 -8.67 12.21
C GLU A 82 -7.82 -7.67 11.32
N GLY A 83 -6.83 -8.15 10.56
CA GLY A 83 -5.95 -7.35 9.71
C GLY A 83 -6.69 -6.74 8.52
N ARG A 84 -6.36 -5.47 8.25
CA ARG A 84 -6.88 -4.70 7.14
C ARG A 84 -5.76 -3.97 6.41
N ILE A 85 -5.98 -3.72 5.13
CA ILE A 85 -5.10 -2.89 4.30
C ILE A 85 -5.96 -1.77 3.71
N VAL A 86 -5.47 -0.54 3.75
CA VAL A 86 -6.07 0.60 3.05
C VAL A 86 -5.16 1.04 1.91
N VAL A 87 -5.76 1.34 0.76
CA VAL A 87 -5.18 2.13 -0.32
C VAL A 87 -6.10 3.31 -0.53
N TRP A 88 -5.63 4.52 -0.18
CA TRP A 88 -6.43 5.73 -0.23
C TRP A 88 -5.70 6.81 -1.02
N ARG A 89 -6.22 7.16 -2.18
CA ARG A 89 -5.74 8.28 -2.99
C ARG A 89 -6.68 9.48 -2.83
N LYS A 90 -6.11 10.67 -2.64
CA LYS A 90 -6.79 11.94 -2.92
C LYS A 90 -5.93 12.79 -3.84
N ASP A 91 -6.49 13.12 -5.00
CA ASP A 91 -5.77 13.77 -6.10
C ASP A 91 -4.47 13.01 -6.43
N THR A 92 -3.32 13.60 -6.15
CA THR A 92 -2.00 13.01 -6.37
C THR A 92 -1.41 12.33 -5.14
N GLU A 93 -1.98 12.52 -3.95
CA GLU A 93 -1.45 11.93 -2.72
C GLU A 93 -2.07 10.54 -2.49
N VAL A 94 -1.25 9.58 -2.08
CA VAL A 94 -1.66 8.21 -1.77
C VAL A 94 -1.19 7.84 -0.37
N LEU A 95 -2.12 7.37 0.46
CA LEU A 95 -1.86 6.71 1.74
C LEU A 95 -2.08 5.21 1.57
N VAL A 96 -1.08 4.42 1.95
CA VAL A 96 -1.18 2.97 2.03
C VAL A 96 -0.81 2.53 3.44
N GLY A 97 -1.59 1.62 4.02
CA GLY A 97 -1.24 1.11 5.34
C GLY A 97 -1.93 -0.18 5.72
N GLY A 98 -1.24 -0.98 6.53
CA GLY A 98 -1.81 -2.13 7.22
C GLY A 98 -2.25 -1.74 8.63
N PHE A 99 -3.45 -2.13 9.05
CA PHE A 99 -3.99 -1.77 10.35
C PHE A 99 -4.93 -2.81 10.93
N VAL A 100 -5.16 -2.72 12.24
CA VAL A 100 -6.20 -3.43 12.99
C VAL A 100 -7.09 -2.43 13.72
N ASP A 101 -8.34 -2.83 13.98
CA ASP A 101 -9.34 -2.02 14.67
C ASP A 101 -9.33 -2.37 16.16
N GLU A 102 -8.69 -1.55 17.00
CA GLU A 102 -8.60 -1.76 18.45
C GLU A 102 -9.84 -1.15 19.11
N LEU A 103 -10.95 -1.90 19.05
CA LEU A 103 -12.28 -1.42 19.45
C LEU A 103 -12.35 -0.97 20.91
N ASP A 104 -11.63 -1.63 21.81
CA ASP A 104 -11.60 -1.31 23.25
C ASP A 104 -10.97 0.06 23.52
N ASP A 105 -9.96 0.43 22.71
CA ASP A 105 -9.23 1.70 22.83
C ASP A 105 -9.82 2.79 21.91
N GLY A 106 -10.74 2.44 20.99
CA GLY A 106 -11.36 3.39 20.05
C GLY A 106 -10.41 3.93 19.00
N VAL A 107 -9.41 3.14 18.59
CA VAL A 107 -8.30 3.55 17.72
C VAL A 107 -8.03 2.55 16.62
N TYR A 108 -7.39 3.01 15.55
CA TYR A 108 -6.70 2.12 14.61
C TYR A 108 -5.25 1.97 15.06
N GLN A 109 -4.78 0.73 15.19
CA GLN A 109 -3.36 0.43 15.33
C GLN A 109 -2.79 0.12 13.95
N TRP A 110 -1.74 0.83 13.57
CA TRP A 110 -1.09 0.70 12.28
C TRP A 110 0.18 -0.11 12.41
N ASP A 111 0.31 -1.13 11.55
CA ASP A 111 1.55 -1.88 11.39
C ASP A 111 2.55 -1.00 10.65
N HIS A 112 2.37 -0.81 9.34
CA HIS A 112 3.11 0.17 8.55
C HIS A 112 2.13 1.15 7.89
N VAL A 113 2.52 2.42 7.81
CA VAL A 113 1.83 3.44 7.01
C VAL A 113 2.84 4.15 6.14
N VAL A 114 2.51 4.35 4.87
CA VAL A 114 3.32 5.07 3.91
C VAL A 114 2.44 6.08 3.18
N ARG A 115 2.97 7.30 3.01
CA ARG A 115 2.36 8.31 2.13
C ARG A 115 3.28 8.59 0.96
N CYS A 116 2.69 8.65 -0.22
CA CYS A 116 3.36 8.90 -1.47
C CYS A 116 2.68 10.02 -2.25
N ASP A 117 3.42 10.72 -3.10
CA ASP A 117 2.85 11.55 -4.16
C ASP A 117 3.04 10.86 -5.52
N ILE A 118 2.02 10.97 -6.37
CA ILE A 118 2.07 10.66 -7.79
C ILE A 118 2.42 11.94 -8.54
N ASN A 119 3.60 11.98 -9.12
CA ASN A 119 4.11 13.10 -9.92
C ASN A 119 3.37 13.21 -11.26
N ASN A 120 3.54 14.35 -11.94
CA ASN A 120 2.91 14.60 -13.25
C ASN A 120 3.31 13.61 -14.35
N ASP A 121 4.48 12.97 -14.22
CA ASP A 121 4.94 11.91 -15.13
C ASP A 121 4.36 10.53 -14.78
N GLY A 122 3.66 10.39 -13.65
CA GLY A 122 3.13 9.13 -13.13
C GLY A 122 4.07 8.43 -12.14
N GLY A 123 5.26 8.98 -11.90
CA GLY A 123 6.22 8.44 -10.93
C GLY A 123 5.81 8.71 -9.49
N TRP A 124 6.10 7.78 -8.59
CA TRP A 124 5.76 7.85 -7.18
C TRP A 124 6.96 8.27 -6.34
N THR A 125 6.71 9.10 -5.32
CA THR A 125 7.72 9.53 -4.35
C THR A 125 7.22 9.29 -2.93
N ILE A 126 8.02 8.66 -2.08
CA ILE A 126 7.66 8.40 -0.67
C ILE A 126 7.98 9.63 0.19
N ASN A 127 6.95 10.19 0.83
CA ASN A 127 7.06 11.39 1.64
C ASN A 127 7.04 11.09 3.15
N TYR A 128 6.34 10.04 3.54
CA TYR A 128 6.18 9.66 4.94
C TYR A 128 6.17 8.15 5.07
N ALA A 129 6.80 7.63 6.12
CA ALA A 129 6.60 6.25 6.53
C ALA A 129 6.70 6.12 8.04
N SER A 130 5.83 5.30 8.62
CA SER A 130 5.84 5.00 10.05
C SER A 130 5.48 3.56 10.34
N TYR A 131 5.81 3.11 11.55
CA TYR A 131 5.48 1.81 12.08
C TYR A 131 4.87 1.93 13.48
N GLY A 132 3.90 1.08 13.83
CA GLY A 132 3.46 0.86 15.21
C GLY A 132 2.72 2.04 15.85
N LEU A 133 2.20 2.97 15.05
CA LEU A 133 1.46 4.14 15.52
C LEU A 133 -0.05 3.91 15.56
N TYR A 134 -0.76 4.83 16.20
CA TYR A 134 -2.20 4.79 16.35
C TYR A 134 -2.85 6.03 15.76
N THR A 135 -4.11 5.93 15.39
CA THR A 135 -4.98 7.09 15.09
C THR A 135 -6.31 6.90 15.79
N GLN A 136 -7.04 7.99 16.05
CA GLN A 136 -8.46 7.83 16.37
C GLN A 136 -9.17 7.05 15.26
N ARG A 137 -10.25 6.34 15.63
CA ARG A 137 -11.09 5.57 14.70
C ARG A 137 -11.95 6.47 13.81
N ASP A 138 -11.28 7.35 13.07
CA ASP A 138 -11.86 8.37 12.21
C ASP A 138 -10.97 8.57 10.97
N TRP A 139 -11.55 8.39 9.79
CA TRP A 139 -10.83 8.50 8.53
C TRP A 139 -10.31 9.93 8.28
N GLN A 140 -10.97 10.97 8.79
CA GLN A 140 -10.45 12.33 8.64
C GLN A 140 -9.13 12.51 9.41
N THR A 141 -9.05 11.97 10.63
CA THR A 141 -7.83 11.93 11.45
C THR A 141 -6.71 11.11 10.79
N VAL A 142 -7.05 9.96 10.19
CA VAL A 142 -6.10 9.14 9.42
C VAL A 142 -5.50 9.94 8.26
N TRP A 143 -6.37 10.58 7.45
CA TRP A 143 -5.91 11.38 6.31
C TRP A 143 -5.10 12.60 6.73
N ALA A 144 -5.46 13.25 7.84
CA ALA A 144 -4.70 14.36 8.40
C ALA A 144 -3.31 13.95 8.92
N GLY A 145 -3.00 12.65 8.99
CA GLY A 145 -1.73 12.15 9.48
C GLY A 145 -1.53 12.36 10.99
N SER A 146 -2.63 12.43 11.74
CA SER A 146 -2.61 12.64 13.20
C SER A 146 -2.29 11.34 13.95
N PHE A 147 -1.11 10.78 13.66
CA PHE A 147 -0.60 9.57 14.27
C PHE A 147 -0.06 9.86 15.68
N MET A 148 -0.33 8.96 16.62
CA MET A 148 0.05 9.08 18.02
C MET A 148 0.69 7.79 18.52
N ASP A 149 1.64 7.89 19.45
CA ASP A 149 2.18 6.74 20.17
C ASP A 149 1.44 6.58 21.50
N LEU A 150 0.50 5.62 21.55
CA LEU A 150 -0.28 5.31 22.75
C LEU A 150 0.42 4.30 23.66
N ARG A 151 1.34 3.51 23.11
CA ARG A 151 2.04 2.44 23.82
C ARG A 151 3.52 2.73 23.71
N SER A 152 3.94 3.73 24.49
CA SER A 152 5.30 4.29 24.56
C SER A 152 6.38 3.33 24.10
N GLY A 153 7.02 3.66 22.97
CA GLY A 153 8.18 2.94 22.46
C GLY A 153 7.88 1.84 21.44
N ARG A 154 6.64 1.72 20.98
CA ARG A 154 6.29 0.86 19.81
C ARG A 154 6.29 1.64 18.49
N GLY A 155 6.02 2.94 18.54
CA GLY A 155 5.90 3.81 17.38
C GLY A 155 7.24 4.28 16.84
N ASP A 156 7.40 4.27 15.52
CA ASP A 156 8.57 4.82 14.83
C ASP A 156 8.14 5.61 13.59
N VAL A 157 8.64 6.84 13.44
CA VAL A 157 8.47 7.67 12.24
C VAL A 157 9.83 7.80 11.58
N SER A 158 9.92 7.43 10.31
CA SER A 158 11.19 7.47 9.59
C SER A 158 11.64 8.90 9.34
N ASP A 159 12.86 9.21 9.77
CA ASP A 159 13.49 10.53 9.69
C ASP A 159 14.22 10.77 8.36
N ASN A 160 14.54 9.70 7.62
CA ASN A 160 15.33 9.75 6.39
C ASN A 160 14.73 8.91 5.26
N ALA A 161 15.20 9.15 4.03
CA ALA A 161 14.70 8.48 2.83
C ALA A 161 14.91 6.95 2.86
N THR A 162 16.05 6.47 3.36
CA THR A 162 16.36 5.04 3.43
C THR A 162 15.40 4.30 4.35
N CYS A 163 15.16 4.82 5.56
CA CYS A 163 14.21 4.23 6.51
C CYS A 163 12.77 4.28 5.96
N ARG A 164 12.41 5.33 5.21
CA ARG A 164 11.11 5.39 4.52
C ARG A 164 10.98 4.31 3.44
N SER A 165 12.01 4.12 2.63
CA SER A 165 12.05 3.06 1.61
C SER A 165 11.99 1.67 2.22
N GLU A 166 12.64 1.44 3.36
CA GLU A 166 12.60 0.18 4.11
C GLU A 166 11.17 -0.16 4.55
N LYS A 167 10.48 0.77 5.21
CA LYS A 167 9.10 0.56 5.65
C LYS A 167 8.13 0.39 4.48
N ALA A 168 8.36 1.09 3.38
CA ALA A 168 7.57 0.90 2.16
C ALA A 168 7.80 -0.48 1.53
N PHE A 169 9.03 -0.98 1.55
CA PHE A 169 9.34 -2.34 1.13
C PHE A 169 8.64 -3.38 2.03
N LEU A 170 8.74 -3.25 3.36
CA LEU A 170 8.09 -4.17 4.30
C LEU A 170 6.56 -4.20 4.13
N LEU A 171 5.94 -3.04 3.89
CA LEU A 171 4.52 -2.98 3.58
C LEU A 171 4.19 -3.64 2.24
N ALA A 172 5.03 -3.44 1.21
CA ALA A 172 4.86 -4.08 -0.09
C ALA A 172 4.98 -5.61 -0.02
N GLU A 173 6.00 -6.10 0.69
CA GLU A 173 6.25 -7.52 0.95
C GLU A 173 5.04 -8.15 1.64
N LYS A 174 4.56 -7.54 2.73
CA LYS A 174 3.37 -8.00 3.45
C LYS A 174 2.14 -8.10 2.55
N ILE A 175 1.87 -7.08 1.73
CA ILE A 175 0.75 -7.08 0.78
C ILE A 175 0.88 -8.25 -0.20
N MET A 176 2.08 -8.49 -0.74
CA MET A 176 2.31 -9.53 -1.72
C MET A 176 2.33 -10.95 -1.13
N GLU A 177 2.73 -11.10 0.14
CA GLU A 177 2.64 -12.34 0.90
C GLU A 177 1.19 -12.70 1.25
N ASP A 178 0.43 -11.74 1.79
CA ASP A 178 -0.96 -11.95 2.20
C ASP A 178 -1.89 -12.16 1.01
N ARG A 179 -1.53 -11.64 -0.17
CA ARG A 179 -2.30 -11.68 -1.41
C ARG A 179 -3.76 -11.27 -1.16
N PRO A 180 -4.06 -10.00 -0.82
CA PRO A 180 -5.36 -9.59 -0.25
C PRO A 180 -6.51 -9.44 -1.25
N TRP A 181 -6.47 -10.16 -2.38
CA TRP A 181 -7.43 -10.06 -3.49
C TRP A 181 -8.35 -11.28 -3.73
N PRO A 182 -8.09 -12.51 -3.26
CA PRO A 182 -9.06 -13.60 -3.38
C PRO A 182 -10.29 -13.35 -2.51
N ALA A 183 -11.46 -13.24 -3.15
CA ALA A 183 -12.76 -13.02 -2.47
C ALA A 183 -13.11 -14.08 -1.41
N ARG A 184 -12.50 -15.27 -1.46
CA ARG A 184 -12.70 -16.31 -0.44
C ARG A 184 -11.99 -16.00 0.89
N LEU A 185 -10.91 -15.22 0.85
CA LEU A 185 -10.07 -14.89 2.00
C LEU A 185 -10.25 -13.44 2.45
N PHE A 186 -10.58 -12.55 1.53
CA PHE A 186 -10.73 -11.12 1.79
C PHE A 186 -12.11 -10.63 1.36
N SER A 187 -12.53 -9.54 1.98
CA SER A 187 -13.61 -8.68 1.51
C SER A 187 -13.05 -7.29 1.28
N TRP A 188 -13.68 -6.52 0.40
CA TRP A 188 -13.23 -5.17 0.12
C TRP A 188 -14.39 -4.20 0.01
N THR A 189 -14.14 -2.97 0.44
CA THR A 189 -15.06 -1.85 0.29
C THR A 189 -14.35 -0.76 -0.50
N ILE A 190 -14.98 -0.31 -1.57
CA ILE A 190 -14.56 0.85 -2.35
C ILE A 190 -15.53 1.97 -2.01
N SER A 191 -15.02 3.11 -1.58
CA SER A 191 -15.82 4.32 -1.40
C SER A 191 -15.30 5.41 -2.32
N GLU A 192 -16.24 6.14 -2.91
CA GLU A 192 -16.02 7.19 -3.90
C GLU A 192 -16.70 8.45 -3.38
N ASN A 193 -16.01 9.59 -3.46
CA ASN A 193 -16.54 10.93 -3.23
C ASN A 193 -16.04 11.86 -4.34
#